data_AF-A0A6B0YVY4-F1
#
_entry.id   AF-A0A6B0YVY4-F1
#
_cell.length_a   1.000
_cell.length_b   1.000
_cell.length_c   1.000
_cell.angle_alpha   90.00
_cell.angle_beta   90.00
_cell.angle_gamma   90.00
#
_symmetry.space_group_name_H-M   'P 1'
#
loop_
_entity.id
_entity.type
_entity.pdbx_description
1 polymer ?
#
loop_
_entity_poly.entity_id
_entity_poly.type
_entity_poly.pdbx_seq_one_letter_code
_entity_poly.pdbx_strand_id
1 'polypeptide(L)' 'MPRLRVLSGREVCRILTSHGCSEARRRGSQIIMQKVEQESTISVPVPDHKALRTGTL' A
#
# COMPACT_ATOMS: atom_id res chain seq x y z
N MET A 1 -17.23 15.22 9.93
CA MET A 1 -15.90 15.23 9.29
C MET A 1 -15.35 13.81 9.35
N PRO A 2 -15.18 13.10 8.22
CA PRO A 2 -14.65 11.74 8.25
C PRO A 2 -13.20 11.82 8.72
N ARG A 3 -12.90 11.23 9.88
CA ARG A 3 -11.54 11.11 10.39
C ARG A 3 -10.81 10.14 9.45
N LEU A 4 -10.05 10.66 8.48
CA LEU A 4 -9.09 9.88 7.72
C LEU A 4 -8.13 9.27 8.73
N ARG A 5 -8.31 7.98 9.02
CA ARG A 5 -7.43 7.23 9.91
C ARG A 5 -6.02 7.37 9.34
N VAL A 6 -5.08 7.77 10.19
CA VAL A 6 -3.66 7.79 9.86
C VAL A 6 -3.27 6.34 9.63
N LEU A 7 -3.30 5.89 8.38
CA LEU A 7 -2.91 4.54 8.01
C LEU A 7 -1.38 4.50 7.99
N SER A 8 -0.81 3.57 8.74
CA SER A 8 0.59 3.20 8.60
C SER A 8 0.79 2.44 7.28
N GLY A 9 2.01 2.49 6.72
CA GLY A 9 2.34 1.72 5.51
C GLY A 9 2.00 0.23 5.63
N ARG A 10 2.09 -0.32 6.85
CA ARG A 10 1.70 -1.70 7.17
C ARG A 10 0.20 -1.94 7.09
N GLU A 11 -0.63 -0.99 7.51
CA GLU A 11 -2.08 -1.10 7.38
C GLU A 11 -2.51 -1.01 5.92
N VAL A 12 -1.90 -0.11 5.14
CA VAL A 12 -2.13 -0.04 3.69
C VAL A 12 -1.72 -1.35 3.02
N CYS A 13 -0.56 -1.89 3.38
CA CYS A 13 -0.10 -3.19 2.93
C CYS A 13 -1.13 -4.29 3.25
N ARG A 14 -1.63 -4.36 4.48
CA ARG A 14 -2.64 -5.35 4.91
C ARG A 14 -3.97 -5.22 4.15
N ILE A 15 -4.41 -3.99 3.88
CA ILE A 15 -5.62 -3.73 3.09
C ILE A 15 -5.40 -4.18 1.65
N LEU A 16 -4.28 -3.81 1.03
CA LEU A 16 -3.94 -4.20 -0.34
C LEU A 16 -3.85 -5.72 -0.47
N THR A 17 -3.26 -6.41 0.51
CA THR A 17 -3.26 -7.88 0.55
C THR A 17 -4.66 -8.48 0.63
N SER A 18 -5.56 -7.89 1.42
CA SER A 18 -6.97 -8.30 1.44
C SER A 18 -7.69 -8.07 0.10
N HIS A 19 -7.21 -7.16 -0.74
CA HIS A 19 -7.74 -6.89 -2.08
C HIS A 19 -7.03 -7.69 -3.19
N GLY A 20 -6.12 -8.60 -2.85
CA GLY A 20 -5.40 -9.46 -3.79
C GLY A 20 -4.06 -8.92 -4.28
N CYS A 21 -3.55 -7.84 -3.69
CA CYS A 21 -2.20 -7.37 -3.96
C CYS A 21 -1.16 -8.13 -3.12
N SER A 22 -0.08 -8.59 -3.74
CA SER A 22 1.00 -9.28 -3.06
C SER A 22 2.26 -8.40 -2.97
N GLU A 23 3.08 -8.56 -1.93
CA GLU A 23 4.38 -7.90 -1.86
C GLU A 23 5.30 -8.45 -2.96
N ALA A 24 5.61 -7.63 -3.97
CA ALA A 24 6.50 -8.02 -5.05
C ALA A 24 7.96 -7.71 -4.74
N ARG A 25 8.21 -6.54 -4.15
CA ARG A 25 9.59 -6.11 -3.83
C ARG A 25 9.60 -5.09 -2.70
N ARG A 26 10.58 -5.19 -1.82
CA ARG A 26 10.86 -4.17 -0.80
C ARG A 26 12.22 -3.54 -1.07
N ARG A 27 12.29 -2.21 -1.10
CA ARG A 27 13.53 -1.44 -1.22
C ARG A 27 13.57 -0.40 -0.09
N GLY A 28 14.29 -0.72 0.97
CA GLY A 28 14.36 0.14 2.17
C GLY A 28 12.98 0.31 2.82
N SER A 29 12.56 1.56 3.04
CA SER A 29 11.24 1.90 3.56
C SER A 29 10.14 1.95 2.49
N GLN A 30 10.36 1.40 1.29
CA GLN A 30 9.36 1.37 0.23
C GLN A 30 9.02 -0.08 -0.14
N ILE A 31 7.75 -0.42 -0.07
CA ILE A 31 7.19 -1.73 -0.40
C ILE A 31 6.44 -1.59 -1.71
N ILE A 32 6.85 -2.30 -2.75
CA ILE A 32 6.11 -2.42 -4.00
C ILE A 32 5.13 -3.58 -3.84
N MET A 33 3.84 -3.25 -3.79
CA MET A 33 2.75 -4.20 -3.92
C MET A 33 2.42 -4.40 -5.39
N GLN A 34 2.17 -5.64 -5.82
CA GLN A 34 1.66 -5.92 -7.15
C GLN A 34 0.40 -6.78 -7.08
N LYS A 35 -0.61 -6.39 -7.83
CA LYS A 35 -1.79 -7.21 -8.11
C LYS A 35 -1.75 -7.63 -9.56
N VAL A 36 -1.79 -8.93 -9.81
CA VAL A 36 -1.97 -9.47 -11.15
C VAL A 36 -3.46 -9.59 -11.40
N GLU A 37 -4.00 -8.73 -12.25
CA GLU A 37 -5.32 -8.86 -12.86
C GLU A 37 -5.18 -9.53 -14.23
N GLN A 38 -6.27 -10.10 -14.74
CA GLN A 38 -6.28 -10.99 -15.91
C GLN A 38 -5.55 -10.45 -17.15
N GLU A 39 -5.51 -9.13 -17.33
CA GLU A 39 -4.86 -8.47 -18.48
C GLU A 39 -3.84 -7.38 -18.07
N SER A 40 -3.65 -7.13 -16.77
CA SER A 40 -2.76 -6.05 -16.32
C SER A 40 -2.17 -6.32 -14.94
N THR A 41 -0.94 -5.84 -14.70
CA THR A 41 -0.32 -5.90 -13.38
C THR A 41 -0.31 -4.50 -12.77
N ILE A 42 -1.08 -4.32 -11.70
CA ILE A 42 -1.15 -3.06 -10.96
C ILE A 42 -0.01 -3.06 -9.94
N SER A 43 0.94 -2.15 -10.09
CA SER A 43 2.07 -1.99 -9.15
C SER A 43 1.84 -0.74 -8.29
N VAL A 44 1.68 -0.93 -6.98
CA VAL A 44 1.41 0.14 -6.02
C VAL A 44 2.60 0.29 -5.08
N PRO A 45 3.36 1.40 -5.15
CA PRO A 45 4.39 1.70 -4.18
C PRO A 45 3.78 2.19 -2.86
N VAL A 46 4.01 1.45 -1.79
CA VAL A 46 3.57 1.74 -0.42
C VAL A 46 4.78 2.16 0.42
N PRO A 47 4.81 3.40 0.96
CA PRO A 47 5.83 3.79 1.91
C PRO A 47 5.61 3.11 3.28
N ASP A 48 6.60 2.35 3.76
CA ASP A 48 6.67 1.76 5.11
C ASP A 48 7.10 2.81 6.14
N HIS A 49 6.32 3.89 6.22
CA HIS A 49 6.45 4.89 7.28
C HIS A 49 5.31 4.73 8.29
N LYS A 50 5.60 5.03 9.57
CA LYS A 50 4.66 4.88 10.70
C LYS A 50 3.39 5.76 10.59
N ALA A 51 3.42 6.81 9.76
CA ALA A 51 2.27 7.67 9.51
C ALA A 51 2.34 8.21 8.08
N LEU A 52 1.42 7.78 7.22
CA LEU A 52 1.17 8.49 5.96
C LEU A 52 0.42 9.78 6.30
N ARG A 53 1.01 10.94 5.95
CA ARG A 53 0.34 12.23 6.13
C ARG A 53 -0.88 12.29 5.22
N THR A 54 -1.95 12.91 5.70
CA THR A 54 -3.27 13.00 5.06
C THR A 54 -3.26 13.61 3.65
N GLY A 55 -2.14 14.23 3.22
CA GLY A 55 -1.97 14.79 1.88
C GLY A 55 -1.37 13.82 0.85
N THR A 56 -1.24 12.53 1.17
CA THR A 56 -0.77 11.47 0.25
C THR A 56 -1.87 10.47 -0.10
N LEU A 57 -3.11 10.72 0.33
CA LEU A 57 -4.31 9.97 -0.04
C LEU A 57 -5.06 10.68 -1.16
#